data_AF-A0A5R8N9Z3-F1
#
_entry.id   AF-A0A5R8N9Z3-F1
#
_cell.length_a   1.000
_cell.length_b   1.000
_cell.length_c   1.000
_cell.angle_alpha   90.00
_cell.angle_beta   90.00
_cell.angle_gamma   90.00
#
_symmetry.space_group_name_H-M   'P 1'
#
loop_
_entity.id
_entity.type
_entity.pdbx_description
1 polymer ?
#
loop_
_entity_poly.entity_id
_entity_poly.type
_entity_poly.pdbx_seq_one_letter_code
_entity_poly.pdbx_strand_id
1 'polypeptide(L)'
;MTGPLAGVDRLPGWQRRLLKGVQDLSYEHVRVLTYEFPTYFPGSEGEDLPMRIWRDQLGDVHSQRMQARLRAIDAGIPRETVDAAAEAGAYGIRWADSPHAPPPSQHPELDHIIDHLAYDAYRLEQMAAMHARRATMPGPLRPHPAETGLPEQTRRNMIATAHRAALFAQIADLSEGEAAAFWDRDESAWDRVIGTLMENVGDFAVVEGWRAASWGHIETALTGDIHTLTDMYGLASPPQWWPPDPDTLLARAGAAVARYHDRVATGTAVEHDSAPEAATVVDAAVVIDVEPGIEAESEAAAPPEQQIDPDLGW
;
A
#
# COMPACT_ATOMS: atom_id res chain seq x y z
N MET A 1 6.91 -25.27 -17.92
CA MET A 1 7.45 -24.30 -18.90
C MET A 1 6.68 -23.01 -18.68
N THR A 2 7.25 -22.08 -17.93
CA THR A 2 6.71 -20.73 -17.72
C THR A 2 6.67 -20.04 -19.07
N GLY A 3 5.47 -19.66 -19.52
CA GLY A 3 5.32 -18.84 -20.72
C GLY A 3 6.01 -17.49 -20.51
N PRO A 4 6.52 -16.83 -21.56
CA PRO A 4 7.04 -15.47 -21.45
C PRO A 4 5.97 -14.56 -20.86
N LEU A 5 6.34 -13.64 -19.95
CA LEU A 5 5.43 -12.64 -19.42
C LEU A 5 5.02 -11.69 -20.56
N ALA A 6 3.94 -12.03 -21.27
CA ALA A 6 3.55 -11.36 -22.49
C ALA A 6 3.22 -9.90 -22.21
N GLY A 7 3.93 -8.97 -22.88
CA GLY A 7 3.62 -7.55 -22.83
C GLY A 7 4.19 -6.77 -21.65
N VAL A 8 4.97 -7.39 -20.75
CA VAL A 8 5.60 -6.69 -19.59
C VAL A 8 6.46 -5.51 -20.03
N ASP A 9 7.17 -5.63 -21.15
CA ASP A 9 8.04 -4.56 -21.67
C ASP A 9 7.27 -3.29 -22.06
N ARG A 10 5.95 -3.39 -22.30
CA ARG A 10 5.06 -2.28 -22.65
C ARG A 10 4.42 -1.62 -21.44
N LEU A 11 4.53 -2.21 -20.26
CA LEU A 11 3.97 -1.65 -19.03
C LEU A 11 4.78 -0.42 -18.58
N PRO A 12 4.13 0.63 -18.07
CA PRO A 12 4.79 1.72 -17.33
C PRO A 12 5.71 1.20 -16.23
N GLY A 13 6.77 1.95 -15.93
CA GLY A 13 7.79 1.56 -14.94
C GLY A 13 7.21 1.17 -13.57
N TRP A 14 6.25 1.94 -13.07
CA TRP A 14 5.60 1.68 -11.79
C TRP A 14 4.79 0.36 -11.78
N GLN A 15 4.12 0.01 -12.89
CA GLN A 15 3.41 -1.27 -13.02
C GLN A 15 4.38 -2.45 -13.04
N ARG A 16 5.54 -2.30 -13.70
CA ARG A 16 6.61 -3.32 -13.62
C ARG A 16 7.14 -3.47 -12.20
N ARG A 17 7.22 -2.38 -11.43
CA ARG A 17 7.60 -2.45 -10.01
C ARG A 17 6.54 -3.09 -9.13
N LEU A 18 5.25 -2.95 -9.45
CA LEU A 18 4.20 -3.75 -8.81
C LEU A 18 4.38 -5.25 -9.10
N LEU A 19 4.68 -5.63 -10.35
CA LEU A 19 4.98 -7.03 -10.70
C LEU A 19 6.23 -7.55 -9.99
N LYS A 20 7.29 -6.73 -9.90
CA LYS A 20 8.46 -7.01 -9.07
C LYS A 20 8.05 -7.30 -7.63
N GLY A 21 7.22 -6.45 -7.02
CA GLY A 21 6.72 -6.65 -5.66
C GLY A 21 5.94 -7.96 -5.51
N VAL A 22 5.07 -8.30 -6.45
CA VAL A 22 4.34 -9.59 -6.48
C VAL A 22 5.30 -10.78 -6.53
N GLN A 23 6.28 -10.75 -7.43
CA GLN A 23 7.27 -11.82 -7.57
C GLN A 23 8.14 -11.95 -6.32
N ASP A 24 8.70 -10.83 -5.83
CA ASP A 24 9.61 -10.81 -4.68
C ASP A 24 8.90 -11.25 -3.38
N LEU A 25 7.65 -10.83 -3.16
CA LEU A 25 6.84 -11.31 -2.02
C LEU A 25 6.47 -12.79 -2.13
N SER A 26 6.30 -13.29 -3.37
CA SER A 26 6.02 -14.72 -3.59
C SER A 26 7.25 -15.57 -3.35
N TYR A 27 8.43 -15.08 -3.75
CA TYR A 27 9.73 -15.64 -3.40
C TYR A 27 9.94 -15.65 -1.87
N GLU A 28 9.68 -14.51 -1.23
CA GLU A 28 9.86 -14.35 0.21
C GLU A 28 8.97 -15.32 1.00
N HIS A 29 7.70 -15.45 0.61
CA HIS A 29 6.79 -16.41 1.22
C HIS A 29 7.34 -17.85 1.17
N VAL A 30 7.85 -18.28 0.01
CA VAL A 30 8.44 -19.62 -0.13
C VAL A 30 9.74 -19.76 0.67
N ARG A 31 10.53 -18.68 0.74
CA ARG A 31 11.76 -18.64 1.53
C ARG A 31 11.48 -18.81 3.02
N VAL A 32 10.56 -18.04 3.59
CA VAL A 32 10.13 -18.14 5.00
C VAL A 32 9.53 -19.52 5.29
N LEU A 33 8.67 -20.02 4.39
CA LEU A 33 8.04 -21.33 4.53
C LEU A 33 9.05 -22.49 4.55
N THR A 34 10.10 -22.41 3.73
CA THR A 34 11.03 -23.53 3.49
C THR A 34 12.28 -23.46 4.37
N TYR A 35 12.85 -22.27 4.56
CA TYR A 35 14.18 -22.10 5.16
C TYR A 35 14.17 -21.48 6.55
N GLU A 36 13.06 -20.87 6.98
CA GLU A 36 12.96 -20.22 8.29
C GLU A 36 12.08 -21.01 9.28
N PHE A 37 11.69 -22.24 8.91
CA PHE A 37 10.94 -23.10 9.82
C PHE A 37 11.77 -23.39 11.08
N PRO A 38 11.25 -23.09 12.29
CA PRO A 38 12.02 -23.23 13.51
C PRO A 38 12.33 -24.68 13.82
N THR A 39 13.56 -24.95 14.27
CA THR A 39 13.97 -26.29 14.73
C THR A 39 13.52 -26.50 16.17
N TYR A 40 12.83 -27.62 16.43
CA TYR A 40 12.43 -28.00 17.78
C TYR A 40 13.63 -28.54 18.57
N PHE A 41 13.87 -27.98 19.77
CA PHE A 41 14.87 -28.48 20.72
C PHE A 41 14.18 -28.90 22.02
N PRO A 42 14.22 -30.19 22.41
CA PRO A 42 13.64 -30.64 23.66
C PRO A 42 14.29 -29.93 24.87
N GLY A 43 13.49 -29.29 25.73
CA GLY A 43 13.96 -28.70 26.99
C GLY A 43 14.24 -27.18 26.96
N SER A 44 13.89 -26.47 25.89
CA SER A 44 13.93 -25.00 25.88
C SER A 44 12.70 -24.42 26.62
N GLU A 45 12.90 -23.64 27.68
CA GLU A 45 11.84 -22.90 28.37
C GLU A 45 11.35 -21.72 27.49
N GLY A 46 10.55 -22.02 26.46
CA GLY A 46 10.07 -21.04 25.49
C GLY A 46 9.48 -21.66 24.23
N GLU A 47 8.99 -22.91 24.33
CA GLU A 47 8.74 -23.85 23.22
C GLU A 47 7.83 -23.29 22.10
N ASP A 48 6.99 -22.30 22.40
CA ASP A 48 6.04 -21.73 21.44
C ASP A 48 6.48 -20.39 20.82
N LEU A 49 7.49 -19.70 21.38
CA LEU A 49 7.83 -18.35 20.92
C LEU A 49 8.40 -18.34 19.49
N PRO A 50 9.39 -19.18 19.12
CA PRO A 50 9.90 -19.22 17.75
C PRO A 50 8.82 -19.64 16.73
N MET A 51 7.96 -20.57 17.12
CA MET A 51 6.85 -21.03 16.27
C MET A 51 5.81 -19.92 16.04
N ARG A 52 5.50 -19.13 17.08
CA ARG A 52 4.59 -17.98 16.95
C ARG A 52 5.18 -16.91 16.05
N ILE A 53 6.43 -16.51 16.27
CA ILE A 53 7.12 -15.51 15.43
C ILE A 53 7.13 -15.95 13.96
N TRP A 54 7.48 -17.21 13.68
CA TRP A 54 7.49 -17.73 12.31
C TRP A 54 6.08 -17.73 11.68
N ARG A 55 5.04 -18.09 12.43
CA ARG A 55 3.64 -18.06 11.94
C ARG A 55 3.16 -16.64 11.67
N ASP A 56 3.48 -15.71 12.56
CA ASP A 56 3.11 -14.30 12.42
C ASP A 56 3.80 -13.72 11.17
N GLN A 57 5.11 -13.93 11.02
CA GLN A 57 5.87 -13.52 9.83
C GLN A 57 5.33 -14.14 8.53
N LEU A 58 5.01 -15.44 8.55
CA LEU A 58 4.44 -16.11 7.38
C LEU A 58 3.06 -15.53 7.02
N GLY A 59 2.23 -15.24 8.02
CA GLY A 59 0.94 -14.57 7.86
C GLY A 59 1.07 -13.16 7.28
N ASP A 60 2.05 -12.39 7.75
CA ASP A 60 2.33 -11.04 7.27
C ASP A 60 2.76 -11.06 5.80
N VAL A 61 3.76 -11.89 5.45
CA VAL A 61 4.25 -12.01 4.06
C VAL A 61 3.15 -12.54 3.14
N HIS A 62 2.32 -13.49 3.59
CA HIS A 62 1.18 -13.97 2.83
C HIS A 62 0.19 -12.84 2.52
N SER A 63 -0.15 -12.05 3.53
CA SER A 63 -1.09 -10.93 3.42
C SER A 63 -0.57 -9.86 2.46
N GLN A 64 0.69 -9.46 2.61
CA GLN A 64 1.37 -8.53 1.70
C GLN A 64 1.37 -9.05 0.26
N ARG A 65 1.65 -10.35 0.05
CA ARG A 65 1.63 -10.97 -1.27
C ARG A 65 0.24 -10.91 -1.91
N MET A 66 -0.82 -11.22 -1.17
CA MET A 66 -2.19 -11.13 -1.68
C MET A 66 -2.55 -9.68 -2.03
N GLN A 67 -2.23 -8.74 -1.15
CA GLN A 67 -2.47 -7.32 -1.39
C GLN A 67 -1.73 -6.81 -2.63
N ALA A 68 -0.47 -7.22 -2.84
CA ALA A 68 0.32 -6.86 -4.02
C ALA A 68 -0.32 -7.38 -5.31
N ARG A 69 -0.85 -8.62 -5.30
CA ARG A 69 -1.56 -9.22 -6.46
C ARG A 69 -2.83 -8.45 -6.78
N LEU A 70 -3.66 -8.16 -5.78
CA LEU A 70 -4.90 -7.41 -5.97
C LEU A 70 -4.61 -5.99 -6.50
N ARG A 71 -3.61 -5.31 -5.92
CA ARG A 71 -3.18 -3.99 -6.40
C ARG A 71 -2.70 -4.01 -7.84
N ALA A 72 -1.97 -5.05 -8.26
CA ALA A 72 -1.52 -5.21 -9.64
C ALA A 72 -2.70 -5.40 -10.61
N ILE A 73 -3.68 -6.21 -10.23
CA ILE A 73 -4.91 -6.43 -11.02
C ILE A 73 -5.73 -5.14 -11.13
N ASP A 74 -5.94 -4.45 -10.01
CA ASP A 74 -6.70 -3.20 -9.95
C ASP A 74 -6.00 -2.07 -10.74
N ALA A 75 -4.67 -2.08 -10.79
CA ALA A 75 -3.86 -1.22 -11.64
C ALA A 75 -4.00 -1.52 -13.15
N GLY A 76 -4.77 -2.54 -13.53
CA GLY A 76 -5.03 -2.91 -14.93
C GLY A 76 -3.97 -3.84 -15.53
N ILE A 77 -3.11 -4.44 -14.70
CA ILE A 77 -2.17 -5.47 -15.19
C ILE A 77 -2.97 -6.76 -15.42
N PRO A 78 -2.83 -7.41 -16.59
CA PRO A 78 -3.58 -8.63 -16.88
C PRO A 78 -3.32 -9.71 -15.83
N ARG A 79 -4.37 -10.41 -15.38
CA ARG A 79 -4.30 -11.39 -14.29
C ARG A 79 -3.27 -12.48 -14.59
N GLU A 80 -3.22 -12.95 -15.83
CA GLU A 80 -2.25 -13.94 -16.30
C GLU A 80 -0.79 -13.48 -16.13
N THR A 81 -0.53 -12.18 -16.25
CA THR A 81 0.81 -11.60 -16.05
C THR A 81 1.15 -11.53 -14.56
N VAL A 82 0.18 -11.17 -13.72
CA VAL A 82 0.33 -11.15 -12.26
C VAL A 82 0.56 -12.57 -11.73
N ASP A 83 -0.21 -13.55 -12.21
CA ASP A 83 -0.11 -14.95 -11.80
C ASP A 83 1.22 -15.56 -12.22
N ALA A 84 1.69 -15.28 -13.44
CA ALA A 84 3.00 -15.75 -13.89
C ALA A 84 4.16 -15.12 -13.11
N ALA A 85 4.06 -13.85 -12.70
CA ALA A 85 5.04 -13.22 -11.81
C ALA A 85 5.04 -13.86 -10.41
N ALA A 86 3.85 -14.13 -9.85
CA ALA A 86 3.72 -14.83 -8.57
C ALA A 86 4.28 -16.26 -8.63
N GLU A 87 3.98 -16.98 -9.71
CA GLU A 87 4.47 -18.34 -9.96
C GLU A 87 6.00 -18.38 -10.08
N ALA A 88 6.61 -17.45 -10.84
CA ALA A 88 8.06 -17.34 -10.94
C ALA A 88 8.71 -17.14 -9.56
N GLY A 89 8.14 -16.26 -8.74
CA GLY A 89 8.57 -16.04 -7.36
C GLY A 89 8.45 -17.29 -6.50
N ALA A 90 7.32 -17.99 -6.58
CA ALA A 90 7.09 -19.24 -5.87
C ALA A 90 8.06 -20.36 -6.27
N TYR A 91 8.60 -20.31 -7.50
CA TYR A 91 9.69 -21.19 -7.95
C TYR A 91 11.09 -20.77 -7.50
N GLY A 92 11.20 -19.75 -6.65
CA GLY A 92 12.47 -19.29 -6.11
C GLY A 92 13.22 -18.30 -7.01
N ILE A 93 12.57 -17.75 -8.04
CA ILE A 93 13.19 -16.78 -8.97
C ILE A 93 12.90 -15.36 -8.45
N ARG A 94 13.93 -14.56 -8.17
CA ARG A 94 13.76 -13.13 -7.85
C ARG A 94 13.54 -12.31 -9.10
N TRP A 95 12.87 -11.16 -8.97
CA TRP A 95 12.67 -10.28 -10.12
C TRP A 95 13.99 -9.83 -10.74
N ALA A 96 15.02 -9.56 -9.93
CA ALA A 96 16.35 -9.15 -10.40
C ALA A 96 17.03 -10.21 -11.30
N ASP A 97 16.66 -11.47 -11.14
CA ASP A 97 17.16 -12.59 -11.95
C ASP A 97 16.25 -12.87 -13.17
N SER A 98 15.13 -12.14 -13.29
CA SER A 98 14.18 -12.28 -14.40
C SER A 98 14.74 -11.65 -15.67
N PRO A 99 14.52 -12.26 -16.85
CA PRO A 99 14.85 -11.63 -18.13
C PRO A 99 14.05 -10.34 -18.39
N HIS A 100 12.98 -10.10 -17.62
CA HIS A 100 12.13 -8.92 -17.68
C HIS A 100 12.54 -7.84 -16.67
N ALA A 101 13.61 -8.05 -15.91
CA ALA A 101 14.14 -7.03 -15.02
C ALA A 101 14.53 -5.80 -15.85
N PRO A 102 13.91 -4.63 -15.64
CA PRO A 102 14.40 -3.42 -16.28
C PRO A 102 15.83 -3.14 -15.79
N PRO A 103 16.67 -2.48 -16.60
CA PRO A 103 17.95 -2.01 -16.11
C PRO A 103 17.74 -1.11 -14.88
N PRO A 104 18.73 -1.05 -13.97
CA PRO A 104 18.67 -0.14 -12.83
C PRO A 104 18.30 1.27 -13.28
N SER A 105 17.36 1.90 -12.57
CA SER A 105 16.96 3.26 -12.86
C SER A 105 18.14 4.21 -12.67
N GLN A 106 18.21 5.24 -13.52
CA GLN A 106 19.20 6.31 -13.38
C GLN A 106 18.89 7.21 -12.16
N HIS A 107 17.64 7.18 -11.70
CA HIS A 107 17.10 7.98 -10.60
C HIS A 107 16.33 7.08 -9.62
N PRO A 108 17.01 6.22 -8.85
CA PRO A 108 16.35 5.31 -7.90
C PRO A 108 15.54 6.06 -6.82
N GLU A 109 15.95 7.27 -6.47
CA GLU A 109 15.22 8.16 -5.56
C GLU A 109 13.83 8.53 -6.11
N LEU A 110 13.73 8.84 -7.41
CA LEU A 110 12.47 9.18 -8.06
C LEU A 110 11.55 7.97 -8.21
N ASP A 111 12.12 6.77 -8.37
CA ASP A 111 11.33 5.54 -8.42
C ASP A 111 10.57 5.31 -7.12
N HIS A 112 11.20 5.58 -5.97
CA HIS A 112 10.56 5.45 -4.67
C HIS A 112 9.41 6.47 -4.50
N ILE A 113 9.61 7.70 -4.95
CA ILE A 113 8.57 8.74 -4.97
C ILE A 113 7.37 8.31 -5.82
N ILE A 114 7.62 7.77 -7.01
CA ILE A 114 6.56 7.27 -7.90
C ILE A 114 5.82 6.08 -7.28
N ASP A 115 6.51 5.23 -6.53
CA ASP A 115 5.89 4.06 -5.89
C ASP A 115 4.97 4.47 -4.72
N HIS A 116 5.37 5.48 -3.94
CA HIS A 116 4.52 6.11 -2.94
C HIS A 116 3.32 6.84 -3.55
N LEU A 117 3.54 7.55 -4.66
CA LEU A 117 2.47 8.18 -5.42
C LEU A 117 1.42 7.16 -5.87
N ALA A 118 1.88 6.07 -6.49
CA ALA A 118 1.01 4.98 -6.92
C ALA A 118 0.31 4.30 -5.74
N TYR A 119 0.91 4.31 -4.55
CA TYR A 119 0.33 3.73 -3.34
C TYR A 119 -0.78 4.63 -2.80
N ASP A 120 -0.55 5.94 -2.73
CA ASP A 120 -1.54 6.91 -2.27
C ASP A 120 -2.74 6.99 -3.22
N ALA A 121 -2.51 6.95 -4.54
CA ALA A 121 -3.59 6.90 -5.53
C ALA A 121 -4.46 5.64 -5.34
N TYR A 122 -3.83 4.47 -5.21
CA TYR A 122 -4.55 3.23 -4.92
C TYR A 122 -5.30 3.28 -3.57
N ARG A 123 -4.68 3.85 -2.54
CA ARG A 123 -5.28 3.99 -1.22
C ARG A 123 -6.54 4.85 -1.25
N LEU A 124 -6.53 5.97 -1.98
CA LEU A 124 -7.71 6.82 -2.16
C LEU A 124 -8.90 6.05 -2.74
N GLU A 125 -8.63 5.24 -3.77
CA GLU A 125 -9.66 4.42 -4.41
C GLU A 125 -10.20 3.34 -3.48
N GLN A 126 -9.32 2.66 -2.74
CA GLN A 126 -9.72 1.64 -1.77
C GLN A 126 -10.55 2.25 -0.62
N MET A 127 -10.18 3.42 -0.13
CA MET A 127 -10.97 4.14 0.88
C MET A 127 -12.37 4.47 0.35
N ALA A 128 -12.47 4.97 -0.89
CA ALA A 128 -13.75 5.26 -1.54
C ALA A 128 -14.59 4.00 -1.77
N ALA A 129 -13.96 2.93 -2.26
CA ALA A 129 -14.60 1.64 -2.53
C ALA A 129 -15.15 0.97 -1.26
N MET A 130 -14.36 0.94 -0.19
CA MET A 130 -14.80 0.42 1.11
C MET A 130 -15.94 1.27 1.68
N HIS A 131 -15.86 2.60 1.57
CA HIS A 131 -16.92 3.49 2.02
C HIS A 131 -18.23 3.25 1.25
N ALA A 132 -18.16 3.13 -0.07
CA ALA A 132 -19.32 2.85 -0.91
C ALA A 132 -19.95 1.48 -0.59
N ARG A 133 -19.14 0.42 -0.45
CA ARG A 133 -19.63 -0.91 -0.05
C ARG A 133 -20.21 -0.89 1.37
N ARG A 134 -19.57 -0.20 2.31
CA ARG A 134 -20.05 -0.04 3.69
C ARG A 134 -21.46 0.52 3.73
N ALA A 135 -21.78 1.47 2.86
CA ALA A 135 -23.10 2.10 2.77
C ALA A 135 -24.22 1.15 2.30
N THR A 136 -23.89 0.08 1.57
CA THR A 136 -24.87 -0.88 1.04
C THR A 136 -25.01 -2.16 1.89
N MET A 137 -24.20 -2.33 2.94
CA MET A 137 -24.21 -3.54 3.76
C MET A 137 -25.54 -3.78 4.51
N PRO A 138 -26.12 -4.99 4.41
CA PRO A 138 -27.32 -5.36 5.14
C PRO A 138 -27.04 -5.96 6.53
N GLY A 139 -28.11 -6.13 7.32
CA GLY A 139 -28.10 -6.95 8.53
C GLY A 139 -27.20 -6.43 9.66
N PRO A 140 -26.50 -7.32 10.39
CA PRO A 140 -25.69 -6.94 11.57
C PRO A 140 -24.47 -6.08 11.21
N LEU A 141 -24.06 -6.10 9.94
CA LEU A 141 -22.96 -5.31 9.42
C LEU A 141 -23.43 -3.99 8.82
N ARG A 142 -24.69 -3.57 8.97
CA ARG A 142 -25.17 -2.24 8.55
C ARG A 142 -24.42 -1.10 9.28
N PRO A 143 -24.26 0.10 8.69
CA PRO A 143 -23.75 1.28 9.40
C PRO A 143 -24.46 1.49 10.73
N HIS A 144 -23.70 1.48 11.83
CA HIS A 144 -24.26 1.59 13.17
C HIS A 144 -24.33 3.08 13.56
N PRO A 145 -25.42 3.57 14.18
CA PRO A 145 -25.53 4.98 14.58
C PRO A 145 -24.42 5.48 15.51
N ALA A 146 -23.78 4.58 16.27
CA ALA A 146 -22.65 4.90 17.14
C ALA A 146 -21.30 5.08 16.40
N GLU A 147 -21.25 4.79 15.08
CA GLU A 147 -20.08 5.05 14.22
C GLU A 147 -20.01 6.54 13.80
N THR A 148 -20.53 7.44 14.64
CA THR A 148 -20.61 8.88 14.39
C THR A 148 -19.21 9.45 14.16
N GLY A 149 -19.04 10.18 13.07
CA GLY A 149 -17.78 10.85 12.73
C GLY A 149 -16.75 9.99 11.99
N LEU A 150 -16.88 8.66 11.93
CA LEU A 150 -16.00 7.81 11.12
C LEU A 150 -16.07 8.12 9.61
N PRO A 151 -17.25 8.35 9.01
CA PRO A 151 -17.33 8.80 7.61
C PRO A 151 -16.56 10.11 7.36
N GLU A 152 -16.67 11.07 8.27
CA GLU A 152 -16.00 12.36 8.16
C GLU A 152 -14.48 12.24 8.39
N GLN A 153 -14.05 11.38 9.32
CA GLN A 153 -12.63 11.09 9.50
C GLN A 153 -12.05 10.35 8.28
N THR A 154 -12.80 9.44 7.66
CA THR A 154 -12.40 8.82 6.37
C THR A 154 -12.15 9.89 5.33
N ARG A 155 -13.05 10.88 5.22
CA ARG A 155 -12.93 11.99 4.29
C ARG A 155 -11.68 12.83 4.55
N ARG A 156 -11.41 13.21 5.81
CA ARG A 156 -10.18 13.92 6.18
C ARG A 156 -8.92 13.13 5.82
N ASN A 157 -8.93 11.83 6.09
CA ASN A 157 -7.84 10.94 5.72
C ASN A 157 -7.63 10.87 4.19
N MET A 158 -8.71 10.88 3.40
CA MET A 158 -8.63 10.96 1.93
C MET A 158 -8.03 12.29 1.48
N ILE A 159 -8.40 13.42 2.10
CA ILE A 159 -7.83 14.74 1.77
C ILE A 159 -6.32 14.74 2.03
N ALA A 160 -5.88 14.26 3.20
CA ALA A 160 -4.46 14.19 3.53
C ALA A 160 -3.70 13.26 2.57
N THR A 161 -4.30 12.12 2.19
CA THR A 161 -3.69 11.18 1.22
C THR A 161 -3.58 11.82 -0.17
N ALA A 162 -4.61 12.55 -0.61
CA ALA A 162 -4.60 13.26 -1.89
C ALA A 162 -3.55 14.38 -1.94
N HIS A 163 -3.36 15.09 -0.82
CA HIS A 163 -2.31 16.11 -0.74
C HIS A 163 -0.91 15.50 -0.83
N ARG A 164 -0.65 14.39 -0.12
CA ARG A 164 0.64 13.70 -0.21
C ARG A 164 0.91 13.16 -1.62
N ALA A 165 -0.10 12.58 -2.26
CA ALA A 165 -0.01 12.17 -3.67
C ALA A 165 0.32 13.35 -4.60
N ALA A 166 -0.36 14.47 -4.44
CA ALA A 166 -0.11 15.68 -5.24
C ALA A 166 1.33 16.20 -5.06
N LEU A 167 1.87 16.17 -3.84
CA LEU A 167 3.28 16.51 -3.59
C LEU A 167 4.24 15.54 -4.27
N PHE A 168 4.00 14.23 -4.19
CA PHE A 168 4.87 13.27 -4.89
C PHE A 168 4.85 13.45 -6.41
N ALA A 169 3.69 13.76 -7.00
CA ALA A 169 3.62 14.09 -8.42
C ALA A 169 4.41 15.36 -8.77
N GLN A 170 4.39 16.38 -7.90
CA GLN A 170 5.18 17.60 -8.07
C GLN A 170 6.69 17.34 -7.91
N ILE A 171 7.10 16.54 -6.93
CA ILE A 171 8.50 16.18 -6.70
C ILE A 171 9.05 15.36 -7.87
N ALA A 172 8.24 14.45 -8.41
CA ALA A 172 8.60 13.66 -9.59
C ALA A 172 8.49 14.44 -10.92
N ASP A 173 8.15 15.73 -10.87
CA ASP A 173 7.98 16.62 -12.04
C ASP A 173 7.09 16.01 -13.14
N LEU A 174 5.99 15.37 -12.72
CA LEU A 174 5.08 14.70 -13.64
C LEU A 174 4.27 15.72 -14.46
N SER A 175 4.08 15.42 -15.74
CA SER A 175 3.09 16.12 -16.55
C SER A 175 1.66 15.79 -16.11
N GLU A 176 0.69 16.62 -16.52
CA GLU A 176 -0.73 16.39 -16.22
C GLU A 176 -1.20 14.99 -16.65
N GLY A 177 -0.79 14.53 -17.84
CA GLY A 177 -1.16 13.22 -18.36
C GLY A 177 -0.54 12.06 -17.58
N GLU A 178 0.71 12.21 -17.12
CA GLU A 178 1.37 11.20 -16.29
C GLU A 178 0.75 11.13 -14.90
N ALA A 179 0.48 12.29 -14.30
CA ALA A 179 -0.18 12.39 -13.01
C ALA A 179 -1.60 11.80 -13.06
N ALA A 180 -2.39 12.16 -14.09
CA ALA A 180 -3.73 11.62 -14.32
C ALA A 180 -3.74 10.10 -14.50
N ALA A 181 -2.70 9.50 -15.07
CA ALA A 181 -2.61 8.04 -15.22
C ALA A 181 -2.59 7.29 -13.87
N PHE A 182 -2.27 7.94 -12.75
CA PHE A 182 -2.32 7.33 -11.42
C PHE A 182 -3.71 7.31 -10.80
N TRP A 183 -4.52 8.35 -11.00
CA TRP A 183 -5.77 8.56 -10.24
C TRP A 183 -7.03 8.84 -11.06
N ASP A 184 -6.93 9.17 -12.35
CA ASP A 184 -8.10 9.41 -13.19
C ASP A 184 -8.56 8.14 -13.91
N ARG A 185 -9.03 7.19 -13.09
CA ARG A 185 -9.57 5.93 -13.58
C ARG A 185 -10.91 6.10 -14.30
N ASP A 186 -11.04 5.40 -15.42
CA ASP A 186 -12.30 5.28 -16.15
C ASP A 186 -13.32 4.38 -15.42
N GLU A 187 -14.56 4.37 -15.93
CA GLU A 187 -15.64 3.56 -15.34
C GLU A 187 -15.31 2.06 -15.31
N SER A 188 -14.63 1.54 -16.34
CA SER A 188 -14.26 0.13 -16.42
C SER A 188 -13.28 -0.26 -15.31
N ALA A 189 -12.38 0.65 -14.95
CA ALA A 189 -11.39 0.43 -13.92
C ALA A 189 -12.03 0.49 -12.52
N TRP A 190 -13.00 1.38 -12.31
CA TRP A 190 -13.83 1.35 -11.09
C TRP A 190 -14.65 0.07 -10.97
N ASP A 191 -15.23 -0.41 -12.06
CA ASP A 191 -15.97 -1.67 -12.06
C ASP A 191 -15.07 -2.87 -11.73
N ARG A 192 -13.78 -2.84 -12.14
CA ARG A 192 -12.78 -3.84 -11.73
C ARG A 192 -12.48 -3.75 -10.24
N VAL A 193 -12.13 -2.57 -9.72
CA VAL A 193 -11.83 -2.37 -8.28
C VAL A 193 -12.99 -2.85 -7.40
N ILE A 194 -14.23 -2.48 -7.75
CA ILE A 194 -15.41 -2.91 -6.99
C ILE A 194 -15.67 -4.40 -7.16
N GLY A 195 -15.50 -4.96 -8.36
CA GLY A 195 -15.61 -6.42 -8.58
C GLY A 195 -14.63 -7.18 -7.69
N THR A 196 -13.34 -6.84 -7.78
CA THR A 196 -12.26 -7.39 -6.96
C THR A 196 -12.61 -7.33 -5.47
N LEU A 197 -13.04 -6.16 -4.97
CA LEU A 197 -13.44 -5.97 -3.58
C LEU A 197 -14.61 -6.88 -3.20
N MET A 198 -15.69 -6.88 -4.00
CA MET A 198 -16.92 -7.61 -3.69
C MET A 198 -16.75 -9.13 -3.72
N GLU A 199 -15.90 -9.65 -4.60
CA GLU A 199 -15.72 -11.08 -4.81
C GLU A 199 -14.64 -11.68 -3.91
N ASN A 200 -13.58 -10.92 -3.61
CA ASN A 200 -12.39 -11.46 -2.93
C ASN A 200 -12.22 -10.97 -1.49
N VAL A 201 -13.01 -9.98 -1.04
CA VAL A 201 -12.92 -9.46 0.32
C VAL A 201 -14.23 -9.73 1.06
N GLY A 202 -14.13 -10.49 2.16
CA GLY A 202 -15.27 -10.79 3.02
C GLY A 202 -15.83 -9.56 3.72
N ASP A 203 -17.12 -9.58 4.08
CA ASP A 203 -17.80 -8.41 4.64
C ASP A 203 -17.15 -7.90 5.94
N PHE A 204 -16.68 -8.80 6.81
CA PHE A 204 -15.97 -8.42 8.03
C PHE A 204 -14.65 -7.70 7.72
N ALA A 205 -13.87 -8.19 6.76
CA ALA A 205 -12.62 -7.57 6.34
C ALA A 205 -12.87 -6.18 5.72
N VAL A 206 -14.01 -5.97 5.04
CA VAL A 206 -14.40 -4.64 4.56
C VAL A 206 -14.76 -3.70 5.71
N VAL A 207 -15.50 -4.16 6.71
CA VAL A 207 -15.82 -3.33 7.89
C VAL A 207 -14.55 -2.97 8.66
N GLU A 208 -13.64 -3.93 8.83
CA GLU A 208 -12.32 -3.72 9.44
C GLU A 208 -11.50 -2.70 8.64
N GLY A 209 -11.31 -2.93 7.34
CA GLY A 209 -10.55 -2.04 6.46
C GLY A 209 -11.14 -0.63 6.41
N TRP A 210 -12.47 -0.49 6.38
CA TRP A 210 -13.14 0.81 6.45
C TRP A 210 -12.89 1.53 7.79
N ARG A 211 -12.91 0.80 8.92
CA ARG A 211 -12.58 1.37 10.23
C ARG A 211 -11.11 1.77 10.32
N ALA A 212 -10.20 0.95 9.80
CA ALA A 212 -8.79 1.27 9.71
C ALA A 212 -8.56 2.52 8.85
N ALA A 213 -9.23 2.62 7.70
CA ALA A 213 -9.24 3.81 6.84
C ALA A 213 -9.83 5.06 7.53
N SER A 214 -10.68 4.87 8.54
CA SER A 214 -11.25 5.94 9.37
C SER A 214 -10.38 6.31 10.58
N TRP A 215 -9.20 5.71 10.77
CA TRP A 215 -8.39 5.99 11.94
C TRP A 215 -7.74 7.37 11.84
N GLY A 216 -8.01 8.25 12.82
CA GLY A 216 -7.51 9.63 12.82
C GLY A 216 -5.98 9.78 12.84
N HIS A 217 -5.23 8.76 13.26
CA HIS A 217 -3.77 8.80 13.20
C HIS A 217 -3.24 8.94 11.75
N ILE A 218 -3.98 8.45 10.76
CA ILE A 218 -3.63 8.57 9.34
C ILE A 218 -3.47 10.04 8.94
N GLU A 219 -4.45 10.89 9.26
CA GLU A 219 -4.40 12.33 8.99
C GLU A 219 -3.18 12.99 9.66
N THR A 220 -2.93 12.66 10.94
CA THR A 220 -1.78 13.20 11.68
C THR A 220 -0.44 12.80 11.05
N ALA A 221 -0.28 11.51 10.73
CA ALA A 221 0.94 10.99 10.12
C ALA A 221 1.20 11.61 8.75
N LEU A 222 0.18 11.63 7.88
CA LEU A 222 0.29 12.21 6.55
C LEU A 222 0.56 13.71 6.59
N THR A 223 -0.01 14.44 7.55
CA THR A 223 0.30 15.87 7.74
C THR A 223 1.77 16.07 8.10
N GLY A 224 2.34 15.22 8.95
CA GLY A 224 3.77 15.21 9.26
C GLY A 224 4.65 14.92 8.04
N ASP A 225 4.27 13.93 7.22
CA ASP A 225 4.96 13.60 5.98
C ASP A 225 4.92 14.78 4.99
N ILE A 226 3.75 15.39 4.81
CA ILE A 226 3.54 16.56 3.94
C ILE A 226 4.48 17.70 4.34
N HIS A 227 4.58 18.01 5.63
CA HIS A 227 5.52 19.03 6.12
C HIS A 227 6.98 18.64 5.84
N THR A 228 7.35 17.41 6.17
CA THR A 228 8.70 16.88 5.92
C THR A 228 9.08 16.96 4.45
N LEU A 229 8.20 16.54 3.54
CA LEU A 229 8.42 16.57 2.10
C LEU A 229 8.51 18.02 1.57
N THR A 230 7.65 18.91 2.05
CA THR A 230 7.65 20.32 1.66
C THR A 230 8.99 20.97 2.03
N ASP A 231 9.47 20.73 3.24
CA ASP A 231 10.73 21.28 3.76
C ASP A 231 11.94 20.66 3.04
N MET A 232 11.96 19.33 2.91
CA MET A 232 13.07 18.58 2.30
C MET A 232 13.29 18.95 0.83
N TYR A 233 12.22 19.16 0.07
CA TYR A 233 12.29 19.48 -1.36
C TYR A 233 12.12 20.99 -1.65
N GLY A 234 12.04 21.83 -0.62
CA GLY A 234 11.93 23.29 -0.77
C GLY A 234 10.71 23.73 -1.57
N LEU A 235 9.58 23.04 -1.42
CA LEU A 235 8.37 23.27 -2.22
C LEU A 235 7.66 24.55 -1.76
N ALA A 236 7.90 25.65 -2.47
CA ALA A 236 7.30 26.95 -2.15
C ALA A 236 5.93 27.20 -2.80
N SER A 237 5.54 26.38 -3.78
CA SER A 237 4.30 26.52 -4.54
C SER A 237 3.39 25.31 -4.32
N PRO A 238 2.06 25.50 -4.27
CA PRO A 238 1.13 24.38 -4.14
C PRO A 238 1.26 23.42 -5.34
N PRO A 239 0.94 22.13 -5.16
CA PRO A 239 0.92 21.16 -6.25
C PRO A 239 0.05 21.63 -7.42
N GLN A 240 0.56 21.43 -8.63
CA GLN A 240 -0.15 21.77 -9.87
C GLN A 240 -1.26 20.76 -10.17
N TRP A 241 -0.99 19.48 -9.89
CA TRP A 241 -1.88 18.37 -10.19
C TRP A 241 -2.42 17.76 -8.91
N TRP A 242 -3.73 17.54 -8.90
CA TRP A 242 -4.42 16.97 -7.74
C TRP A 242 -5.19 15.73 -8.16
N PRO A 243 -5.19 14.68 -7.32
CA PRO A 243 -6.18 13.62 -7.44
C PRO A 243 -7.61 14.19 -7.40
N PRO A 244 -8.61 13.48 -7.95
CA PRO A 244 -10.00 13.88 -7.81
C PRO A 244 -10.37 14.08 -6.33
N ASP A 245 -11.22 15.07 -6.06
CA ASP A 245 -11.64 15.33 -4.70
C ASP A 245 -12.39 14.12 -4.10
N PRO A 246 -12.43 13.99 -2.75
CA PRO A 246 -13.06 12.84 -2.12
C PRO A 246 -14.53 12.62 -2.50
N ASP A 247 -15.34 13.67 -2.76
CA ASP A 247 -16.72 13.48 -3.18
C ASP A 247 -16.80 12.83 -4.56
N THR A 248 -15.95 13.27 -5.48
CA THR A 248 -15.86 12.68 -6.82
C THR A 248 -15.48 11.20 -6.73
N LEU A 249 -14.49 10.83 -5.91
CA LEU A 249 -14.10 9.42 -5.73
C LEU A 249 -15.22 8.59 -5.08
N LEU A 250 -15.87 9.12 -4.04
CA LEU A 250 -16.99 8.46 -3.36
C LEU A 250 -18.19 8.27 -4.30
N ALA A 251 -18.48 9.25 -5.15
CA ALA A 251 -19.54 9.16 -6.14
C ALA A 251 -19.22 8.11 -7.22
N ARG A 252 -17.99 8.09 -7.74
CA ARG A 252 -17.53 7.07 -8.72
C ARG A 252 -17.62 5.67 -8.12
N ALA A 253 -17.14 5.48 -6.89
CA ALA A 253 -17.23 4.21 -6.17
C ALA A 253 -18.69 3.78 -5.93
N GLY A 254 -19.56 4.71 -5.49
CA GLY A 254 -20.98 4.45 -5.29
C GLY A 254 -21.70 4.03 -6.58
N ALA A 255 -21.40 4.68 -7.69
CA ALA A 255 -21.94 4.30 -9.00
C ALA A 255 -21.47 2.90 -9.44
N ALA A 256 -20.20 2.56 -9.23
CA ALA A 256 -19.67 1.24 -9.53
C ALA A 256 -20.27 0.13 -8.65
N VAL A 257 -20.49 0.39 -7.35
CA VAL A 257 -21.22 -0.53 -6.46
C VAL A 257 -22.65 -0.75 -6.94
N ALA A 258 -23.36 0.31 -7.34
CA ALA A 258 -24.71 0.18 -7.88
C ALA A 258 -24.75 -0.68 -9.16
N ARG A 259 -23.82 -0.44 -10.10
CA ARG A 259 -23.68 -1.26 -11.32
C ARG A 259 -23.33 -2.71 -11.02
N TYR A 260 -22.45 -2.97 -10.04
CA TYR A 260 -22.14 -4.33 -9.61
C TYR A 260 -23.40 -5.06 -9.12
N HIS A 261 -24.19 -4.44 -8.24
CA HIS A 261 -25.43 -5.02 -7.76
C HIS A 261 -26.46 -5.27 -8.88
N ASP A 262 -26.58 -4.35 -9.85
CA ASP A 262 -27.46 -4.51 -11.00
C ASP A 262 -27.03 -5.70 -11.90
N ARG A 263 -25.72 -5.85 -12.16
CA ARG A 263 -25.18 -7.01 -12.89
C ARG A 263 -25.46 -8.33 -12.17
N VAL A 264 -25.29 -8.37 -10.85
CA VAL A 264 -25.60 -9.55 -10.04
C VAL A 264 -27.10 -9.86 -10.07
N ALA A 265 -27.97 -8.86 -9.94
CA ALA A 265 -29.42 -9.04 -9.97
C ALA A 265 -29.94 -9.51 -11.34
N THR A 266 -29.31 -9.07 -12.43
CA THR A 266 -29.68 -9.45 -13.80
C THR A 266 -29.01 -10.73 -14.30
N GLY A 267 -28.10 -11.33 -13.51
CA GLY A 267 -27.34 -12.51 -13.90
C GLY A 267 -26.32 -12.25 -15.02
N THR A 268 -25.93 -10.99 -15.22
CA THR A 268 -24.91 -10.56 -16.20
C THR A 268 -23.56 -10.28 -15.56
N ALA A 269 -23.41 -10.58 -14.27
CA ALA A 269 -22.13 -10.53 -13.58
C ALA A 269 -21.14 -11.46 -14.29
N VAL A 270 -20.05 -10.88 -14.80
CA VAL A 270 -18.91 -11.65 -15.30
C VAL A 270 -18.29 -12.33 -14.09
N GLU A 271 -18.31 -13.66 -14.03
CA GLU A 271 -17.51 -14.42 -13.07
C GLU A 271 -16.04 -14.01 -13.21
N HIS A 272 -15.57 -13.17 -12.30
CA HIS A 272 -14.15 -13.04 -12.06
C HIS A 272 -13.81 -14.15 -11.08
N ASP A 273 -13.12 -15.16 -11.60
CA ASP A 273 -12.77 -16.40 -10.90
C ASP A 273 -12.29 -16.09 -9.47
N SER A 274 -13.08 -16.48 -8.48
CA SER A 274 -12.88 -16.11 -7.08
C SER A 274 -11.71 -16.92 -6.51
N ALA A 275 -10.68 -16.23 -6.01
CA ALA A 275 -9.63 -16.89 -5.24
C ALA A 275 -10.12 -17.07 -3.79
N PRO A 276 -10.16 -18.29 -3.24
CA PRO A 276 -10.59 -18.51 -1.87
C PRO A 276 -9.46 -18.21 -0.90
N GLU A 277 -9.19 -16.94 -0.59
CA GLU A 277 -8.50 -16.51 0.65
C GLU A 277 -8.43 -14.98 0.71
N ALA A 278 -9.29 -14.37 1.54
CA ALA A 278 -9.28 -12.94 1.77
C ALA A 278 -8.22 -12.60 2.84
N ALA A 279 -7.20 -11.86 2.43
CA ALA A 279 -6.28 -11.16 3.33
C ALA A 279 -7.01 -10.05 4.11
N THR A 280 -6.52 -9.77 5.31
CA THR A 280 -6.82 -8.53 6.05
C THR A 280 -6.40 -7.33 5.20
N VAL A 281 -7.35 -6.41 4.97
CA VAL A 281 -7.10 -5.21 4.16
C VAL A 281 -6.83 -4.05 5.10
N VAL A 282 -5.74 -3.34 4.79
CA VAL A 282 -5.21 -2.12 5.42
C VAL A 282 -4.14 -2.38 6.48
N ASP A 283 -2.89 -2.26 6.04
CA ASP A 283 -1.79 -1.98 6.95
C ASP A 283 -1.85 -0.49 7.36
N ALA A 284 -1.84 -0.25 8.66
CA ALA A 284 -1.96 1.09 9.22
C ALA A 284 -0.57 1.75 9.22
N ALA A 285 -0.38 2.64 8.24
CA ALA A 285 0.77 3.55 8.10
C ALA A 285 2.13 2.85 7.90
N VAL A 286 2.57 2.77 6.65
CA VAL A 286 4.01 2.77 6.34
C VAL A 286 4.53 4.15 6.74
N VAL A 287 5.15 4.23 7.91
CA VAL A 287 5.97 5.38 8.31
C VAL A 287 7.17 5.43 7.36
N ILE A 288 7.47 6.61 6.83
CA ILE A 288 8.72 6.80 6.08
C ILE A 288 9.86 6.65 7.09
N ASP A 289 10.51 5.49 7.09
CA ASP A 289 11.74 5.29 7.86
C ASP A 289 12.87 5.96 7.06
N VAL A 290 13.09 7.25 7.33
CA VAL A 290 14.25 7.97 6.81
C VAL A 290 15.44 7.54 7.65
N GLU A 291 16.30 6.66 7.13
CA GLU A 291 17.60 6.38 7.76
C GLU A 291 18.34 7.70 8.03
N PRO A 292 18.69 8.03 9.29
CA PRO A 292 19.53 9.18 9.57
C PRO A 292 20.99 8.80 9.23
N GLY A 293 21.35 8.93 7.96
CA GLY A 293 22.70 8.73 7.47
C GLY A 293 23.53 10.00 7.52
N ILE A 294 24.55 9.98 8.41
CA ILE A 294 25.84 10.69 8.39
C ILE A 294 26.09 11.55 9.63
N GLU A 295 26.85 10.94 10.53
CA GLU A 295 27.64 11.52 11.60
C GLU A 295 28.49 12.69 11.09
N ALA A 296 28.33 13.86 11.70
CA ALA A 296 29.40 14.84 11.73
C ALA A 296 30.30 14.50 12.93
N GLU A 297 31.29 13.63 12.69
CA GLU A 297 32.53 13.67 13.45
C GLU A 297 33.11 15.08 13.33
N SER A 298 33.07 15.85 14.41
CA SER A 298 34.00 16.95 14.61
C SER A 298 34.70 16.73 15.93
N GLU A 299 35.75 15.93 15.85
CA GLU A 299 36.85 15.89 16.81
C GLU A 299 37.46 17.30 16.92
N ALA A 300 37.31 17.93 18.08
CA ALA A 300 38.14 19.05 18.50
C ALA A 300 38.62 18.78 19.92
N ALA A 301 39.91 18.48 20.03
CA ALA A 301 40.62 18.22 21.27
C ALA A 301 40.57 19.41 22.26
N ALA A 302 40.49 19.07 23.55
CA ALA A 302 40.44 19.93 24.74
C ALA A 302 41.76 20.71 25.01
N PRO A 303 41.86 21.61 26.02
CA PRO A 303 41.96 21.21 27.45
C PRO A 303 41.47 22.31 28.46
N PRO A 304 41.83 22.30 29.77
CA PRO A 304 41.27 21.48 30.85
C PRO A 304 40.66 22.31 32.00
N GLU A 305 39.94 21.62 32.88
CA GLU A 305 39.74 21.85 34.33
C GLU A 305 39.70 23.29 34.90
N GLN A 306 38.51 23.71 35.34
CA GLN A 306 38.39 24.45 36.60
C GLN A 306 37.38 23.77 37.52
N GLN A 307 37.96 23.09 38.51
CA GLN A 307 37.35 22.57 39.72
C GLN A 307 36.80 23.75 40.52
N ILE A 308 35.47 23.84 40.68
CA ILE A 308 34.85 24.71 41.68
C ILE A 308 34.29 23.81 42.77
N ASP A 309 35.01 23.83 43.89
CA ASP A 309 34.68 23.20 45.16
C ASP A 309 33.61 24.04 45.87
N PRO A 310 32.42 23.50 46.19
CA PRO A 310 31.41 24.24 46.95
C PRO A 310 31.46 23.83 48.42
N ASP A 311 32.51 24.23 49.14
CA ASP A 311 32.52 24.15 50.61
C ASP A 311 33.61 25.01 51.28
N LEU A 312 33.44 26.34 51.25
CA LEU A 312 33.94 27.23 52.30
C LEU A 312 32.94 28.38 52.50
N GLY A 313 32.08 28.23 53.51
CA GLY A 313 31.22 29.30 54.00
C GLY A 313 32.04 30.38 54.71
N TRP A 314 31.72 31.65 54.42
CA TRP A 314 31.30 32.74 55.30
C TRP A 314 31.02 33.97 54.43
#